data_AF-A0A3B3D6I0-F1
#
_entry.id   AF-A0A3B3D6I0-F1
#
_cell.length_a   1.000
_cell.length_b   1.000
_cell.length_c   1.000
_cell.angle_alpha   90.00
_cell.angle_beta   90.00
_cell.angle_gamma   90.00
#
_symmetry.space_group_name_H-M   'P 1'
#
loop_
_entity.id
_entity.type
_entity.pdbx_description
1 polymer ?
#
loop_
_entity_poly.entity_id
_entity_poly.type
_entity_poly.pdbx_seq_one_letter_code
_entity_poly.pdbx_strand_id
1 'polypeptide(L)'
;MTLLMMGSHNLTELRDAICCISDLQVCGEFSGTPDVAPDFICKDHFKSAFFFFEGVFYNDMRFPECRDISVTTVEWAKSHNFPPFTQAKMEDTLLQDLRLKVGFPYLYCHQGDCEHLVIITDVRSVLLFCHLVSRQETSTSYHQ
;
A
#
# COMPACT_ATOMS: atom_id res chain seq x y z
N MET A 1 11.30 8.83 4.38
CA MET A 1 11.80 7.45 4.45
C MET A 1 11.84 6.87 3.04
N THR A 2 12.85 6.09 2.68
CA THR A 2 12.97 5.43 1.37
C THR A 2 13.17 3.94 1.60
N LEU A 3 12.41 3.11 0.86
CA LEU A 3 12.41 1.66 0.98
C LEU A 3 12.77 1.03 -0.37
N LEU A 4 13.54 -0.06 -0.32
CA LEU A 4 13.77 -0.93 -1.46
C LEU A 4 13.05 -2.25 -1.20
N MET A 5 12.13 -2.63 -2.09
CA MET A 5 11.33 -3.83 -1.95
C MET A 5 11.28 -4.59 -3.28
N MET A 6 11.26 -5.92 -3.21
CA MET A 6 10.97 -6.79 -4.34
C MET A 6 9.47 -6.80 -4.67
N GLY A 7 9.14 -7.03 -5.93
CA GLY A 7 7.75 -7.19 -6.36
C GLY A 7 7.02 -8.39 -5.74
N SER A 8 7.77 -9.37 -5.24
CA SER A 8 7.25 -10.56 -4.56
C SER A 8 6.85 -10.34 -3.09
N HIS A 9 7.06 -9.14 -2.55
CA HIS A 9 6.56 -8.84 -1.20
C HIS A 9 5.08 -8.46 -1.24
N ASN A 10 4.36 -8.80 -0.18
CA ASN A 10 2.97 -8.38 0.02
C ASN A 10 2.89 -6.92 0.48
N LEU A 11 1.71 -6.32 0.34
CA LEU A 11 1.45 -4.97 0.87
C LEU A 11 1.53 -4.89 2.40
N THR A 12 1.32 -6.01 3.08
CA THR A 12 1.52 -6.12 4.53
C THR A 12 2.98 -5.90 4.93
N GLU A 13 3.93 -6.38 4.12
CA GLU A 13 5.36 -6.15 4.36
C GLU A 13 5.74 -4.69 4.10
N LEU A 14 5.12 -4.04 3.10
CA LEU A 14 5.28 -2.60 2.88
C LEU A 14 4.75 -1.81 4.08
N ARG A 15 3.56 -2.18 4.58
CA ARG A 15 2.96 -1.57 5.76
C ARG A 15 3.87 -1.71 6.98
N ASP A 16 4.38 -2.91 7.24
CA ASP A 16 5.20 -3.19 8.41
C ASP A 16 6.54 -2.43 8.39
N ALA A 17 7.06 -2.16 7.19
CA ALA A 17 8.26 -1.35 6.99
C ALA A 17 8.03 0.15 7.24
N ILE A 18 6.79 0.65 7.20
CA ILE A 18 6.51 2.07 7.46
C ILE A 18 6.59 2.34 8.98
N CYS A 19 7.47 3.25 9.36
CA CYS A 19 7.62 3.72 10.73
C CYS A 19 6.97 5.10 10.89
N CYS A 20 5.75 5.14 11.43
CA CYS A 20 5.02 6.37 11.70
C CYS A 20 5.27 6.82 13.14
N ILE A 21 5.33 8.13 13.40
CA ILE A 21 5.44 8.64 14.77
C ILE A 21 4.19 8.32 15.60
N SER A 22 3.01 8.30 14.98
CA SER A 22 1.76 7.92 15.64
C SER A 22 1.74 6.47 16.09
N ASP A 23 2.53 5.58 15.46
CA ASP A 23 2.66 4.19 15.92
C ASP A 23 3.36 4.10 17.27
N LEU A 24 4.30 5.01 17.53
CA LEU A 24 5.15 5.03 18.72
C LEU A 24 4.53 5.77 19.90
N GLN A 25 3.37 6.39 19.68
CA GLN A 25 2.68 7.10 20.73
C GLN A 25 2.10 6.13 21.75
N VAL A 26 2.00 6.60 22.98
CA VAL A 26 1.22 5.94 24.02
C VAL A 26 -0.24 6.29 23.76
N CYS A 27 -1.08 5.27 23.62
CA CYS A 27 -2.50 5.46 23.39
C CYS A 27 -3.31 5.08 24.63
N GLY A 28 -4.32 5.89 24.98
CA GLY A 28 -5.21 5.63 26.10
C GLY A 28 -5.33 6.80 27.09
N GLU A 29 -6.04 6.54 28.17
CA GLU A 29 -6.28 7.48 29.27
C GLU A 29 -5.32 7.14 30.41
N PHE A 30 -4.52 8.11 30.86
CA PHE A 30 -3.52 7.92 31.92
C PHE A 30 -3.57 9.01 32.99
N SER A 31 -4.57 9.89 33.00
CA SER A 31 -4.64 11.01 33.96
C SER A 31 -4.78 10.52 35.41
N GLY A 32 -5.37 9.34 35.61
CA GLY A 32 -5.46 8.71 36.92
C GLY A 32 -4.15 8.08 37.42
N THR A 33 -3.18 7.83 36.53
CA THR A 33 -1.92 7.13 36.84
C THR A 33 -0.75 7.67 35.98
N PRO A 34 -0.37 8.95 36.12
CA PRO A 34 0.59 9.60 35.22
C PRO A 34 2.02 9.04 35.33
N ASP A 35 2.38 8.42 36.46
CA ASP A 35 3.72 7.87 36.71
C ASP A 35 3.89 6.43 36.20
N VAL A 36 2.82 5.80 35.71
CA VAL A 36 2.86 4.41 35.22
C VAL A 36 3.33 4.41 33.78
N ALA A 37 4.44 3.71 33.51
CA ALA A 37 4.89 3.46 32.16
C ALA A 37 3.88 2.56 31.45
N PRO A 38 3.33 2.98 30.29
CA PRO A 38 2.43 2.16 29.50
C PRO A 38 3.15 0.95 28.92
N ASP A 39 2.52 -0.23 28.99
CA ASP A 39 3.08 -1.48 28.47
C ASP A 39 2.88 -1.67 26.95
N PHE A 40 2.18 -0.73 26.29
CA PHE A 40 1.79 -0.85 24.89
C PHE A 40 1.84 0.51 24.16
N ILE A 41 2.02 0.45 22.85
CA ILE A 41 1.99 1.61 21.96
C ILE A 41 0.74 1.58 21.06
N CYS A 42 0.43 2.70 20.42
CA CYS A 42 -0.74 2.84 19.54
C CYS A 42 -0.78 1.76 18.45
N LYS A 43 0.37 1.39 17.87
CA LYS A 43 0.44 0.33 16.85
C LYS A 43 -0.09 -1.02 17.32
N ASP A 44 0.00 -1.31 18.62
CA ASP A 44 -0.48 -2.57 19.19
C ASP A 44 -2.01 -2.64 19.23
N HIS A 45 -2.68 -1.50 19.36
CA HIS A 45 -4.14 -1.41 19.48
C HIS A 45 -4.81 -1.03 18.16
N PHE A 46 -4.25 -0.08 17.43
CA PHE A 46 -4.84 0.48 16.22
C PHE A 46 -4.27 -0.19 14.97
N LYS A 47 -4.70 -1.43 14.74
CA LYS A 47 -4.16 -2.30 13.69
C LYS A 47 -4.75 -2.06 12.30
N SER A 48 -5.86 -1.34 12.18
CA SER A 48 -6.47 -1.04 10.88
C SER A 48 -5.61 -0.09 10.04
N ALA A 49 -5.44 -0.43 8.77
CA ALA A 49 -4.80 0.43 7.78
C ALA A 49 -5.28 0.09 6.37
N PHE A 50 -5.15 1.04 5.44
CA PHE A 50 -5.29 0.77 4.01
C PHE A 50 -4.24 1.51 3.18
N PHE A 51 -3.94 0.97 2.00
CA PHE A 51 -3.37 1.73 0.89
C PHE A 51 -4.46 2.02 -0.13
N PHE A 52 -4.41 3.19 -0.76
CA PHE A 52 -5.28 3.53 -1.87
C PHE A 52 -4.43 3.73 -3.14
N PHE A 53 -4.52 2.75 -4.05
CA PHE A 53 -3.83 2.76 -5.33
C PHE A 53 -4.84 2.65 -6.46
N GLU A 54 -4.82 3.60 -7.41
CA GLU A 54 -5.61 3.56 -8.65
C GLU A 54 -7.10 3.20 -8.47
N GLY A 55 -7.77 3.73 -7.45
CA GLY A 55 -9.20 3.48 -7.21
C GLY A 55 -9.51 2.22 -6.39
N VAL A 56 -8.49 1.53 -5.88
CA VAL A 56 -8.62 0.32 -5.06
C VAL A 56 -8.11 0.60 -3.64
N PHE A 57 -8.94 0.29 -2.65
CA PHE A 57 -8.55 0.26 -1.24
C PHE A 57 -8.02 -1.12 -0.88
N TYR A 58 -6.75 -1.21 -0.53
CA TYR A 58 -6.11 -2.42 -0.04
C TYR A 58 -6.09 -2.37 1.49
N ASN A 59 -7.04 -3.05 2.12
CA ASN A 59 -7.22 -3.06 3.58
C ASN A 59 -6.35 -4.13 4.23
N ASP A 60 -5.70 -3.81 5.33
CA ASP A 60 -5.02 -4.81 6.15
C ASP A 60 -6.03 -5.57 7.00
N MET A 61 -6.26 -6.83 6.68
CA MET A 61 -7.23 -7.69 7.36
C MET A 61 -6.57 -8.91 8.00
N ARG A 62 -5.26 -8.84 8.29
CA ARG A 62 -4.46 -9.94 8.89
C ARG A 62 -4.93 -10.34 10.28
N PHE A 63 -5.46 -9.39 11.04
CA PHE A 63 -5.84 -9.59 12.44
C PHE A 63 -7.36 -9.50 12.60
N PRO A 64 -8.00 -10.32 13.46
CA PRO A 64 -9.43 -10.24 13.74
C PRO A 64 -9.91 -8.86 14.24
N GLU A 65 -9.02 -8.09 14.86
CA GLU A 65 -9.27 -6.74 15.36
C GLU A 65 -9.26 -5.68 14.27
N CYS A 66 -8.70 -5.99 13.09
CA CYS A 66 -8.70 -5.08 11.96
C CYS A 66 -10.13 -4.85 11.47
N ARG A 67 -10.52 -3.58 11.46
CA ARG A 67 -11.73 -3.08 10.81
C ARG A 67 -11.38 -2.48 9.45
N ASP A 68 -12.27 -2.68 8.49
CA ASP A 68 -12.22 -1.94 7.23
C ASP A 68 -12.61 -0.48 7.48
N ILE A 69 -11.59 0.39 7.59
CA ILE A 69 -11.78 1.83 7.75
C ILE A 69 -12.04 2.54 6.41
N SER A 70 -11.84 1.87 5.27
CA SER A 70 -12.13 2.43 3.95
C SER A 70 -13.63 2.53 3.65
N VAL A 71 -14.45 1.72 4.33
CA VAL A 71 -15.90 1.63 4.11
C VAL A 71 -16.61 2.99 4.18
N THR A 72 -16.18 3.86 5.10
CA THR A 72 -16.77 5.19 5.26
C THR A 72 -16.55 6.04 4.01
N THR A 73 -15.34 6.01 3.45
CA THR A 73 -15.00 6.74 2.22
C THR A 73 -15.71 6.14 1.01
N VAL A 74 -15.80 4.81 0.91
CA VAL A 74 -16.49 4.11 -0.18
C VAL A 74 -17.98 4.47 -0.21
N GLU A 75 -18.67 4.38 0.93
CA GLU A 75 -20.10 4.71 0.99
C GLU A 75 -20.37 6.21 0.81
N TRP A 76 -19.49 7.07 1.34
CA TRP A 76 -19.56 8.51 1.07
C TRP A 76 -19.47 8.79 -0.43
N ALA A 77 -18.46 8.24 -1.11
CA ALA A 77 -18.25 8.44 -2.55
C ALA A 77 -19.46 7.96 -3.38
N LYS A 78 -20.02 6.80 -3.02
CA LYS A 78 -21.21 6.23 -3.65
C LYS A 78 -22.44 7.14 -3.51
N SER A 79 -22.67 7.70 -2.32
CA SER A 79 -23.79 8.63 -2.09
C SER A 79 -23.66 9.97 -2.84
N HIS A 80 -22.45 10.30 -3.31
CA HIS A 80 -22.15 11.54 -4.03
C HIS A 80 -21.89 11.32 -5.54
N ASN A 81 -22.27 10.16 -6.10
CA ASN A 81 -22.11 9.82 -7.51
C ASN A 81 -20.65 9.88 -8.02
N PHE A 82 -19.67 9.59 -7.17
CA PHE A 82 -18.30 9.34 -7.62
C PHE A 82 -18.18 7.99 -8.32
N PRO A 83 -17.14 7.79 -9.15
CA PRO A 83 -16.81 6.47 -9.68
C PRO A 83 -16.68 5.43 -8.56
N PRO A 84 -17.12 4.18 -8.78
CA PRO A 84 -17.06 3.15 -7.76
C PRO A 84 -15.61 2.82 -7.44
N PHE A 85 -15.32 2.76 -6.14
CA PHE A 85 -14.06 2.21 -5.63
C PHE A 85 -14.21 0.72 -5.35
N THR A 86 -13.11 -0.01 -5.46
CA THR A 86 -13.05 -1.42 -5.09
C THR A 86 -12.19 -1.63 -3.85
N GLN A 87 -12.30 -2.82 -3.27
CA GLN A 87 -11.55 -3.20 -2.08
C GLN A 87 -10.85 -4.54 -2.30
N ALA A 88 -9.66 -4.68 -1.73
CA ALA A 88 -8.87 -5.90 -1.71
C ALA A 88 -8.12 -6.02 -0.39
N LYS A 89 -7.58 -7.21 -0.10
CA LYS A 89 -6.80 -7.48 1.11
C LYS A 89 -5.32 -7.25 0.87
N MET A 90 -4.63 -6.62 1.81
CA MET A 90 -3.18 -6.43 1.73
C MET A 90 -2.42 -7.76 1.78
N GLU A 91 -2.89 -8.71 2.60
CA GLU A 91 -2.24 -10.01 2.81
C GLU A 91 -2.27 -10.92 1.58
N ASP A 92 -3.19 -10.66 0.65
CA ASP A 92 -3.38 -11.42 -0.58
C ASP A 92 -2.85 -10.67 -1.83
N THR A 93 -2.21 -9.51 -1.66
CA THR A 93 -1.77 -8.64 -2.77
C THR A 93 -0.27 -8.44 -2.77
N LEU A 94 0.39 -8.82 -3.85
CA LEU A 94 1.82 -8.57 -4.07
C LEU A 94 2.06 -7.19 -4.69
N LEU A 95 3.22 -6.60 -4.40
CA LEU A 95 3.63 -5.33 -5.02
C LEU A 95 3.67 -5.39 -6.55
N GLN A 96 4.08 -6.53 -7.12
CA GLN A 96 4.13 -6.73 -8.57
C GLN A 96 2.76 -6.79 -9.25
N ASP A 97 1.69 -7.06 -8.49
CA ASP A 97 0.33 -7.13 -9.02
C ASP A 97 -0.32 -5.74 -9.14
N LEU A 98 0.30 -4.73 -8.51
CA LEU A 98 -0.20 -3.37 -8.52
C LEU A 98 0.05 -2.68 -9.86
N ARG A 99 -0.95 -1.94 -10.32
CA ARG A 99 -0.80 -0.99 -11.43
C ARG A 99 -0.46 0.36 -10.83
N LEU A 100 0.79 0.79 -10.96
CA LEU A 100 1.28 2.02 -10.32
C LEU A 100 1.89 2.96 -11.35
N LYS A 101 1.80 4.26 -11.07
CA LYS A 101 2.47 5.33 -11.80
C LYS A 101 3.69 5.75 -11.00
N VAL A 102 4.87 5.66 -11.62
CA VAL A 102 6.12 6.13 -11.01
C VAL A 102 6.05 7.65 -10.83
N GLY A 103 6.43 8.13 -9.65
CA GLY A 103 6.38 9.54 -9.26
C GLY A 103 5.00 10.05 -8.84
N PHE A 104 3.96 9.23 -8.89
CA PHE A 104 2.61 9.63 -8.46
C PHE A 104 2.42 9.44 -6.94
N PRO A 105 1.80 10.41 -6.23
CA PRO A 105 1.51 10.29 -4.82
C PRO A 105 0.27 9.43 -4.57
N TYR A 106 0.46 8.35 -3.83
CA TYR A 106 -0.61 7.47 -3.35
C TYR A 106 -0.84 7.63 -1.85
N LEU A 107 -2.00 7.21 -1.37
CA LEU A 107 -2.39 7.37 0.03
C LEU A 107 -2.15 6.06 0.81
N TYR A 108 -1.51 6.19 1.96
CA TYR A 108 -1.52 5.21 3.03
C TYR A 108 -2.23 5.83 4.24
N CYS A 109 -3.25 5.18 4.77
CA CYS A 109 -3.95 5.63 5.97
C CYS A 109 -3.92 4.52 7.02
N HIS A 110 -3.62 4.89 8.27
CA HIS A 110 -3.63 3.96 9.40
C HIS A 110 -4.16 4.66 10.66
N GLN A 111 -4.53 3.86 11.66
CA GLN A 111 -5.16 4.33 12.92
C GLN A 111 -6.48 5.12 12.75
N GLY A 112 -7.02 5.18 11.54
CA GLY A 112 -8.30 5.81 11.22
C GLY A 112 -8.18 7.15 10.50
N ASP A 113 -7.17 7.96 10.85
CA ASP A 113 -7.00 9.33 10.34
C ASP A 113 -5.54 9.73 10.09
N CYS A 114 -4.57 8.83 10.35
CA CYS A 114 -3.17 9.12 10.12
C CYS A 114 -2.80 8.84 8.66
N GLU A 115 -2.76 9.91 7.85
CA GLU A 115 -2.54 9.84 6.40
C GLU A 115 -1.08 10.12 6.00
N HIS A 116 -0.55 9.32 5.08
CA HIS A 116 0.80 9.42 4.54
C HIS A 116 0.80 9.29 3.03
N LEU A 117 1.73 10.00 2.39
CA LEU A 117 1.98 9.84 0.96
C LEU A 117 3.01 8.75 0.72
N VAL A 118 2.67 7.82 -0.18
CA VAL A 118 3.56 6.78 -0.70
C VAL A 118 3.83 7.08 -2.16
N ILE A 119 5.10 7.24 -2.52
CA ILE A 119 5.52 7.52 -3.88
C ILE A 119 6.46 6.40 -4.34
N ILE A 120 6.08 5.72 -5.43
CA ILE A 120 6.97 4.79 -6.10
C ILE A 120 7.95 5.62 -6.92
N THR A 121 9.21 5.65 -6.51
CA THR A 121 10.23 6.53 -7.11
C THR A 121 11.01 5.84 -8.23
N ASP A 122 11.15 4.53 -8.20
CA ASP A 122 11.90 3.73 -9.17
C ASP A 122 11.32 2.31 -9.25
N VAL A 123 11.35 1.69 -10.43
CA VAL A 123 10.95 0.29 -10.65
C VAL A 123 11.97 -0.38 -11.56
N ARG A 124 12.56 -1.48 -11.09
CA ARG A 124 13.56 -2.24 -11.84
C ARG A 124 13.01 -3.61 -12.20
N SER A 125 12.77 -3.85 -13.47
CA SER A 125 12.42 -5.17 -13.98
C SER A 125 13.70 -5.94 -14.33
N VAL A 126 13.92 -7.08 -13.69
CA VAL A 126 14.99 -8.00 -14.08
C VAL A 126 14.42 -8.95 -15.13
N LEU A 127 14.42 -8.53 -16.39
CA LEU A 127 14.08 -9.45 -17.49
C LEU A 127 15.22 -10.46 -17.65
N LEU A 128 14.95 -11.74 -17.40
CA LEU A 128 15.86 -12.86 -17.73
C LEU A 128 15.96 -13.14 -19.25
N PHE A 129 15.70 -12.14 -20.10
CA PHE A 129 15.50 -12.30 -21.55
C PHE A 129 16.42 -11.42 -22.42
N CYS A 130 17.68 -11.25 -22.02
CA CYS A 130 18.68 -10.57 -22.86
C CYS A 130 19.32 -11.48 -23.95
N HIS A 131 18.66 -12.56 -24.38
CA HIS A 131 19.25 -13.46 -25.40
C HIS A 131 18.41 -13.80 -26.64
N LEU A 132 17.20 -13.25 -26.84
CA LEU A 132 16.34 -13.68 -27.96
C LEU A 132 15.73 -12.60 -28.85
N VAL A 133 16.28 -11.38 -28.90
CA VAL A 133 15.92 -10.42 -29.94
C VAL A 133 17.17 -9.83 -30.60
N SER A 134 17.78 -10.60 -31.47
CA SER A 134 18.61 -10.12 -32.59
C SER A 134 18.49 -11.08 -33.76
N ARG A 135 17.27 -11.18 -34.31
CA ARG A 135 17.02 -11.55 -35.70
C ARG A 135 15.87 -10.69 -36.21
N GLN A 136 16.15 -9.40 -36.43
CA GLN A 136 15.37 -8.61 -37.36
C GLN A 136 15.82 -8.97 -38.78
N GLU A 137 14.87 -9.50 -39.54
CA GLU A 137 14.51 -9.03 -40.89
C GLU A 137 15.64 -8.53 -41.80
N THR A 138 16.08 -9.42 -42.69
CA THR A 138 16.43 -9.10 -44.07
C THR A 138 15.83 -10.25 -44.89
N SER A 139 14.85 -10.08 -45.77
CA SER A 139 15.02 -9.38 -47.04
C SER A 139 13.67 -9.19 -47.75
N THR A 140 13.29 -7.94 -47.99
CA THR A 140 12.54 -7.57 -49.19
C THR A 140 13.55 -7.31 -50.30
N SER A 141 13.46 -8.06 -51.40
CA SER A 141 14.00 -7.61 -52.69
C SER A 141 13.10 -8.08 -53.82
N TYR A 142 12.57 -7.09 -54.52
CA TYR A 142 12.01 -7.12 -55.88
C TYR A 142 12.73 -8.12 -56.80
N HIS A 143 11.97 -8.82 -57.65
CA HIS A 143 12.10 -8.68 -59.11
C HIS A 143 10.91 -9.33 -59.84
N GLN A 144 10.59 -8.73 -60.98
CA GLN A 144 9.64 -9.16 -62.02
C GLN A 144 9.92 -10.58 -62.52
#